data_AF-A0A9E5RY74-F1
#
_entry.id   AF-A0A9E5RY74-F1
#
_cell.length_a   1.000
_cell.length_b   1.000
_cell.length_c   1.000
_cell.angle_alpha   90.00
_cell.angle_beta   90.00
_cell.angle_gamma   90.00
#
_symmetry.space_group_name_H-M   'P 1'
#
loop_
_entity.id
_entity.type
_entity.pdbx_description
1 polymer ?
#
loop_
_entity_poly.entity_id
_entity_poly.type
_entity_poly.pdbx_seq_one_letter_code
_entity_poly.pdbx_strand_id
1 'polypeptide(L)'
;MNKTFKKTLLAVAIITTFTSGCRSKDEYRKFAQAGKNFADANNALLDAAGNVTVDTTSERLLSYRTGQELNPSDAQKTAARYEELSNQDIERLELIKELRKHNQFLQDYFNKLIDLAGSDSPDKTQKSVDNIALQLQNSGVKLINFGKIGKLPPVTKIILDARIRGAIRKELERRKETIYREISIQEESLKVLSKSMEDDIKVMRDLQKYRLVIKPLLQAENIDEDDWIETRNKLIIQDDSVILTINQAKGSLGELKQIFIASIEGELTSKRLNKFIQETNSFSELVLNKK
;
A
#
# COMPACT_ATOMS: atom_id res chain seq x y z
N MET A 1 -2.42 -83.39 -8.59
CA MET A 1 -1.18 -82.71 -8.15
C MET A 1 -1.57 -81.42 -7.43
N ASN A 2 -1.19 -81.34 -6.14
CA ASN A 2 -1.19 -80.20 -5.19
C ASN A 2 -2.46 -79.33 -5.05
N LYS A 3 -3.29 -79.55 -4.02
CA LYS A 3 -3.19 -79.09 -2.61
C LYS A 3 -3.73 -77.67 -2.39
N THR A 4 -5.02 -77.64 -2.04
CA THR A 4 -5.65 -76.92 -0.90
C THR A 4 -4.84 -75.85 -0.15
N PHE A 5 -5.45 -74.69 0.18
CA PHE A 5 -5.77 -74.28 1.57
C PHE A 5 -6.43 -72.88 1.68
N LYS A 6 -7.64 -72.88 2.29
CA LYS A 6 -8.23 -71.97 3.30
C LYS A 6 -8.50 -70.46 3.06
N LYS A 7 -9.81 -70.17 3.14
CA LYS A 7 -10.52 -69.03 3.78
C LYS A 7 -9.66 -67.98 4.50
N THR A 8 -9.86 -66.69 4.24
CA THR A 8 -10.03 -65.62 5.25
C THR A 8 -10.70 -64.38 4.62
N LEU A 9 -11.69 -63.85 5.32
CA LEU A 9 -12.46 -62.63 5.08
C LEU A 9 -11.59 -61.40 5.37
N LEU A 10 -11.53 -60.39 4.48
CA LEU A 10 -11.14 -59.04 4.90
C LEU A 10 -11.68 -57.97 3.95
N ALA A 11 -12.69 -57.25 4.44
CA ALA A 11 -13.12 -55.98 3.91
C ALA A 11 -11.96 -54.98 4.04
N VAL A 12 -11.50 -54.43 2.93
CA VAL A 12 -10.63 -53.25 2.94
C VAL A 12 -11.51 -52.06 2.57
N ALA A 13 -12.07 -51.46 3.61
CA ALA A 13 -12.47 -50.06 3.56
C ALA A 13 -11.18 -49.26 3.27
N ILE A 14 -11.02 -48.78 2.04
CA ILE A 14 -10.04 -47.75 1.74
C ILE A 14 -10.57 -46.48 2.41
N ILE A 15 -10.18 -46.31 3.68
CA ILE A 15 -10.14 -45.00 4.31
C ILE A 15 -9.10 -44.23 3.53
N THR A 16 -9.53 -43.49 2.50
CA THR A 16 -8.76 -42.40 1.93
C THR A 16 -8.46 -41.44 3.08
N THR A 17 -7.25 -41.58 3.59
CA THR A 17 -6.66 -40.72 4.60
C THR A 17 -6.70 -39.29 4.10
N PHE A 18 -7.36 -38.44 4.88
CA PHE A 18 -7.36 -36.99 4.71
C PHE A 18 -5.92 -36.45 4.70
N THR A 19 -5.34 -36.24 3.52
CA THR A 19 -4.11 -35.45 3.34
C THR A 19 -4.37 -33.93 3.33
N SER A 20 -5.58 -33.48 3.70
CA SER A 20 -5.93 -32.06 3.81
C SER A 20 -5.40 -31.36 5.09
N GLY A 21 -4.53 -32.02 5.87
CA GLY A 21 -4.13 -31.59 7.22
C GLY A 21 -3.02 -30.52 7.35
N CYS A 22 -2.27 -30.17 6.30
CA CYS A 22 -1.17 -29.17 6.38
C CYS A 22 -1.38 -27.91 5.54
N ARG A 23 -2.55 -27.72 4.95
CA ARG A 23 -2.77 -26.63 3.99
C ARG A 23 -2.96 -25.26 4.66
N SER A 24 -3.51 -25.20 5.88
CA SER A 24 -3.89 -23.92 6.50
C SER A 24 -2.70 -23.08 6.96
N LYS A 25 -1.74 -23.63 7.71
CA LYS A 25 -0.61 -22.85 8.27
C LYS A 25 0.28 -22.22 7.19
N ASP A 26 0.61 -22.97 6.14
CA ASP A 26 1.46 -22.48 5.06
C ASP A 26 0.79 -21.42 4.19
N GLU A 27 -0.51 -21.57 3.89
CA GLU A 27 -1.26 -20.57 3.13
C GLU A 27 -1.39 -19.26 3.93
N TYR A 28 -1.61 -19.33 5.25
CA TYR A 28 -1.61 -18.13 6.12
C TYR A 28 -0.25 -17.44 6.17
N ARG A 29 0.83 -18.21 6.27
CA ARG A 29 2.18 -17.66 6.27
C ARG A 29 2.49 -16.93 4.96
N LYS A 30 2.12 -17.52 3.82
CA LYS A 30 2.27 -16.90 2.49
C LYS A 30 1.42 -15.63 2.35
N PHE A 31 0.18 -15.65 2.84
CA PHE A 31 -0.67 -14.46 2.86
C PHE A 31 -0.05 -13.34 3.69
N ALA A 32 0.36 -13.63 4.93
CA ALA A 32 0.95 -12.64 5.81
C ALA A 32 2.27 -12.08 5.23
N GLN A 33 3.07 -12.92 4.57
CA GLN A 33 4.25 -12.47 3.84
C GLN A 33 3.90 -11.51 2.69
N ALA A 34 2.84 -11.79 1.93
CA ALA A 34 2.36 -10.89 0.88
C ALA A 34 1.89 -9.55 1.45
N GLY A 35 1.15 -9.56 2.56
CA GLY A 35 0.75 -8.35 3.27
C GLY A 35 1.94 -7.51 3.76
N LYS A 36 3.00 -8.17 4.28
CA LYS A 36 4.25 -7.52 4.66
C LYS A 36 4.94 -6.87 3.45
N ASN A 37 5.10 -7.60 2.34
CA ASN A 37 5.75 -7.08 1.13
C ASN A 37 4.99 -5.89 0.55
N PHE A 38 3.65 -5.96 0.54
CA PHE A 38 2.81 -4.84 0.14
C PHE A 38 3.07 -3.61 1.01
N ALA A 39 3.13 -3.79 2.35
CA ALA A 39 3.41 -2.68 3.26
C ALA A 39 4.79 -2.06 2.98
N ASP A 40 5.83 -2.87 2.75
CA ASP A 40 7.16 -2.37 2.39
C ASP A 40 7.14 -1.50 1.12
N ALA A 41 6.52 -1.98 0.05
CA ALA A 41 6.41 -1.25 -1.21
C ALA A 41 5.56 0.03 -1.06
N ASN A 42 4.48 -0.03 -0.28
CA ASN A 42 3.63 1.12 -0.02
C ASN A 42 4.37 2.22 0.76
N ASN A 43 5.29 1.88 1.67
CA ASN A 43 6.13 2.87 2.35
C ASN A 43 7.01 3.65 1.37
N ALA A 44 7.61 2.97 0.39
CA ALA A 44 8.45 3.62 -0.60
C ALA A 44 7.63 4.51 -1.56
N LEU A 45 6.39 4.14 -1.88
CA LEU A 45 5.47 4.99 -2.62
C LEU A 45 5.10 6.26 -1.83
N LEU A 46 4.84 6.12 -0.52
CA LEU A 46 4.53 7.25 0.36
C LEU A 46 5.72 8.23 0.49
N ASP A 47 6.95 7.73 0.44
CA ASP A 47 8.15 8.58 0.35
C ASP A 47 8.14 9.42 -0.94
N ALA A 48 7.94 8.77 -2.09
CA ALA A 48 7.87 9.46 -3.38
C ALA A 48 6.73 10.50 -3.43
N ALA A 49 5.60 10.21 -2.78
CA ALA A 49 4.47 11.13 -2.67
C ALA A 49 4.82 12.44 -1.95
N GLY A 50 5.67 12.37 -0.92
CA GLY A 50 6.14 13.55 -0.20
C GLY A 50 6.96 14.48 -1.11
N ASN A 51 7.83 13.90 -1.94
CA ASN A 51 8.66 14.66 -2.88
C ASN A 51 7.80 15.35 -3.95
N VAL A 52 6.88 14.61 -4.58
CA VAL A 52 5.96 15.16 -5.59
C VAL A 52 5.17 16.36 -5.05
N THR A 53 4.73 16.29 -3.80
CA THR A 53 4.00 17.38 -3.15
C THR A 53 4.84 18.66 -3.11
N VAL A 54 6.06 18.59 -2.58
CA VAL A 54 6.98 19.73 -2.43
C VAL A 54 7.48 20.24 -3.79
N ASP A 55 7.75 19.33 -4.73
CA ASP A 55 8.19 19.70 -6.08
C ASP A 55 7.08 20.47 -6.80
N THR A 56 5.82 20.06 -6.64
CA THR A 56 4.67 20.73 -7.25
C THR A 56 4.48 22.16 -6.71
N THR A 57 4.54 22.36 -5.40
CA THR A 57 4.41 23.71 -4.81
C THR A 57 5.62 24.58 -5.14
N SER A 58 6.81 23.99 -5.26
CA SER A 58 8.01 24.68 -5.74
C SER A 58 7.84 25.17 -7.18
N GLU A 59 7.34 24.33 -8.09
CA GLU A 59 7.02 24.75 -9.46
C GLU A 59 5.98 25.87 -9.49
N ARG A 60 4.96 25.83 -8.62
CA ARG A 60 3.96 26.91 -8.51
C ARG A 60 4.58 28.24 -8.08
N LEU A 61 5.49 28.22 -7.10
CA LEU A 61 6.19 29.44 -6.68
C LEU A 61 7.03 30.03 -7.83
N LEU A 62 7.72 29.18 -8.58
CA LEU A 62 8.49 29.59 -9.76
C LEU A 62 7.60 30.12 -10.88
N SER A 63 6.42 29.55 -11.07
CA SER A 63 5.45 30.02 -12.06
C SER A 63 4.88 31.38 -11.69
N TYR A 64 4.52 31.61 -10.42
CA TYR A 64 4.03 32.92 -9.98
C TYR A 64 5.09 34.02 -10.14
N ARG A 65 6.36 33.69 -9.89
CA ARG A 65 7.47 34.61 -10.16
C ARG A 65 7.61 34.91 -11.65
N THR A 66 7.48 33.90 -12.51
CA THR A 66 7.65 34.07 -13.96
C THR A 66 6.47 34.79 -14.61
N GLY A 67 5.25 34.53 -14.14
CA GLY A 67 4.02 35.21 -14.58
C GLY A 67 3.81 36.61 -13.98
N GLN A 68 4.79 37.14 -13.22
CA GLN A 68 4.73 38.43 -12.52
C GLN A 68 3.60 38.56 -11.48
N GLU A 69 2.92 37.47 -11.12
CA GLU A 69 1.95 37.44 -10.01
C GLU A 69 2.64 37.67 -8.65
N LEU A 70 3.89 37.18 -8.53
CA LEU A 70 4.82 37.52 -7.47
C LEU A 70 5.90 38.44 -8.02
N ASN A 71 5.88 39.69 -7.56
CA ASN A 71 6.94 40.65 -7.82
C ASN A 71 7.92 40.64 -6.64
N PRO A 72 9.23 40.41 -6.86
CA PRO A 72 10.24 40.48 -5.80
C PRO A 72 10.27 41.81 -5.05
N SER A 73 9.79 42.91 -5.66
CA SER A 73 9.67 44.20 -4.97
C SER A 73 8.49 44.26 -3.98
N ASP A 74 7.55 43.32 -4.07
CA ASP A 74 6.47 43.10 -3.10
C ASP A 74 6.81 41.89 -2.22
N ALA A 75 7.79 42.11 -1.34
CA ALA A 75 8.32 41.08 -0.45
C ALA A 75 7.24 40.50 0.48
N GLN A 76 6.27 41.32 0.90
CA GLN A 76 5.20 40.88 1.79
C GLN A 76 4.26 39.89 1.10
N LYS A 77 3.79 40.20 -0.12
CA LYS A 77 2.94 39.28 -0.88
C LYS A 77 3.67 37.98 -1.25
N THR A 78 4.96 38.10 -1.57
CA THR A 78 5.82 36.93 -1.87
C THR A 78 5.99 36.03 -0.65
N ALA A 79 6.29 36.59 0.51
CA ALA A 79 6.40 35.84 1.76
C ALA A 79 5.07 35.16 2.12
N ALA A 80 3.95 35.88 2.04
CA ALA A 80 2.63 35.32 2.33
C ALA A 80 2.28 34.12 1.42
N ARG A 81 2.60 34.19 0.12
CA ARG A 81 2.34 33.08 -0.81
C ARG A 81 3.24 31.87 -0.55
N TYR A 82 4.50 32.11 -0.19
CA TYR A 82 5.42 31.05 0.23
C TYR A 82 4.92 30.35 1.49
N GLU A 83 4.52 31.10 2.52
CA GLU A 83 3.99 30.56 3.76
C GLU A 83 2.71 29.75 3.53
N GLU A 84 1.79 30.24 2.69
CA GLU A 84 0.57 29.52 2.34
C GLU A 84 0.87 28.14 1.73
N LEU A 85 1.74 28.07 0.71
CA LEU A 85 2.08 26.81 0.06
C LEU A 85 2.90 25.89 0.97
N SER A 86 3.82 26.46 1.76
CA SER A 86 4.61 25.69 2.73
C SER A 86 3.73 25.05 3.81
N ASN A 87 2.71 25.77 4.29
CA ASN A 87 1.76 25.23 5.26
C ASN A 87 0.92 24.09 4.66
N GLN A 88 0.51 24.21 3.38
CA GLN A 88 -0.16 23.12 2.67
C GLN A 88 0.74 21.88 2.55
N ASP A 89 2.04 22.07 2.29
CA ASP A 89 3.01 20.97 2.23
C ASP A 89 3.16 20.30 3.60
N ILE A 90 3.26 21.08 4.68
CA ILE A 90 3.35 20.54 6.04
C ILE A 90 2.13 19.68 6.36
N GLU A 91 0.92 20.17 6.11
CA GLU A 91 -0.32 19.41 6.36
C GLU A 91 -0.36 18.08 5.57
N ARG A 92 0.05 18.11 4.30
CA ARG A 92 0.11 16.92 3.44
C ARG A 92 1.19 15.94 3.90
N LEU A 93 2.36 16.43 4.29
CA LEU A 93 3.46 15.61 4.80
C LEU A 93 3.11 14.98 6.15
N GLU A 94 2.29 15.64 6.98
CA GLU A 94 1.75 15.03 8.21
C GLU A 94 0.80 13.86 7.90
N LEU A 95 -0.09 14.00 6.91
CA LEU A 95 -0.93 12.89 6.45
C LEU A 95 -0.09 11.72 5.94
N ILE A 96 0.92 11.99 5.11
CA ILE A 96 1.84 10.97 4.58
C ILE A 96 2.60 10.28 5.73
N LYS A 97 3.08 11.05 6.71
CA LYS A 97 3.78 10.52 7.89
C LYS A 97 2.89 9.59 8.72
N GLU A 98 1.64 9.98 8.98
CA GLU A 98 0.70 9.12 9.70
C GLU A 98 0.30 7.88 8.88
N LEU A 99 0.19 7.99 7.55
CA LEU A 99 -0.03 6.85 6.64
C LEU A 99 1.10 5.83 6.73
N ARG A 100 2.35 6.30 6.70
CA ARG A 100 3.53 5.44 6.87
C ARG A 100 3.54 4.76 8.22
N LYS A 101 3.20 5.48 9.28
CA LYS A 101 3.11 4.92 10.63
C LYS A 101 2.04 3.83 10.73
N HIS A 102 0.84 4.08 10.19
CA HIS A 102 -0.22 3.07 10.13
C HIS A 102 0.22 1.84 9.34
N ASN A 103 0.84 2.05 8.19
CA ASN A 103 1.35 0.98 7.32
C ASN A 103 2.45 0.15 8.01
N GLN A 104 3.31 0.78 8.82
CA GLN A 104 4.28 0.07 9.66
C GLN A 104 3.58 -0.83 10.68
N PHE A 105 2.51 -0.36 11.33
CA PHE A 105 1.76 -1.21 12.27
C PHE A 105 1.03 -2.36 11.57
N LEU A 106 0.52 -2.19 10.35
CA LEU A 106 0.01 -3.31 9.55
C LEU A 106 1.12 -4.32 9.24
N GLN A 107 2.30 -3.83 8.85
CA GLN A 107 3.46 -4.69 8.59
C GLN A 107 3.83 -5.51 9.83
N ASP A 108 3.93 -4.85 10.98
CA ASP A 108 4.25 -5.50 12.26
C ASP A 108 3.18 -6.53 12.63
N TYR A 109 1.91 -6.24 12.35
CA TYR A 109 0.80 -7.17 12.55
C TYR A 109 0.96 -8.42 11.67
N PHE A 110 1.21 -8.24 10.36
CA PHE A 110 1.46 -9.36 9.45
C PHE A 110 2.69 -10.19 9.86
N ASN A 111 3.77 -9.55 10.30
CA ASN A 111 4.93 -10.23 10.85
C ASN A 111 4.56 -11.10 12.06
N LYS A 112 3.72 -10.59 12.96
CA LYS A 112 3.26 -11.40 14.11
C LYS A 112 2.30 -12.53 13.70
N LEU A 113 1.52 -12.36 12.64
CA LEU A 113 0.73 -13.46 12.09
C LEU A 113 1.63 -14.59 11.53
N ILE A 114 2.78 -14.24 10.93
CA ILE A 114 3.80 -15.22 10.51
C ILE A 114 4.33 -15.97 11.74
N ASP A 115 4.70 -15.25 12.81
CA ASP A 115 5.18 -15.85 14.06
C ASP A 115 4.15 -16.80 14.68
N LEU A 116 2.87 -16.39 14.73
CA LEU A 116 1.78 -17.22 15.24
C LEU A 116 1.50 -18.45 14.37
N ALA A 117 1.78 -18.39 13.07
CA ALA A 117 1.68 -19.54 12.17
C ALA A 117 2.75 -20.60 12.44
N GLY A 118 3.95 -20.15 12.81
CA GLY A 118 5.14 -20.98 12.96
C GLY A 118 5.50 -21.42 14.38
N SER A 119 5.00 -20.75 15.42
CA SER A 119 5.50 -20.94 16.80
C SER A 119 4.73 -21.96 17.64
N ASP A 120 5.49 -22.71 18.47
CA ASP A 120 4.98 -23.59 19.54
C ASP A 120 4.81 -22.86 20.89
N SER A 121 5.16 -21.58 21.01
CA SER A 121 5.03 -20.76 22.22
C SER A 121 4.25 -19.45 21.98
N PRO A 122 2.91 -19.48 22.08
CA PRO A 122 2.04 -18.37 21.65
C PRO A 122 1.99 -17.15 22.58
N ASP A 123 2.26 -17.31 23.88
CA ASP A 123 1.84 -16.31 24.88
C ASP A 123 2.61 -14.98 24.82
N LYS A 124 3.92 -15.03 24.55
CA LYS A 124 4.73 -13.79 24.35
C LYS A 124 4.35 -13.08 23.05
N THR A 125 4.05 -13.84 22.00
CA THR A 125 3.61 -13.29 20.71
C THR A 125 2.25 -12.61 20.84
N GLN A 126 1.33 -13.17 21.63
CA GLN A 126 -0.01 -12.61 21.83
C GLN A 126 0.01 -11.20 22.46
N LYS A 127 0.85 -10.95 23.48
CA LYS A 127 0.98 -9.62 24.10
C LYS A 127 1.54 -8.57 23.12
N SER A 128 2.49 -8.97 22.28
CA SER A 128 3.03 -8.08 21.24
C SER A 128 1.95 -7.69 20.23
N VAL A 129 1.09 -8.64 19.84
CA VAL A 129 -0.01 -8.39 18.91
C VAL A 129 -1.03 -7.40 19.50
N ASP A 130 -1.26 -7.45 20.81
CA ASP A 130 -2.18 -6.51 21.48
C ASP A 130 -1.77 -5.07 21.35
N ASN A 131 -0.49 -4.80 21.62
CA ASN A 131 0.05 -3.46 21.50
C ASN A 131 0.01 -2.98 20.05
N ILE A 132 0.39 -3.83 19.08
CA ILE A 132 0.36 -3.47 17.65
C ILE A 132 -1.05 -3.12 17.21
N ALA A 133 -2.04 -3.95 17.55
CA ALA A 133 -3.43 -3.71 17.16
C ALA A 133 -4.00 -2.41 17.78
N LEU A 134 -3.60 -2.08 19.02
CA LEU A 134 -3.98 -0.81 19.64
C LEU A 134 -3.33 0.38 18.91
N GLN A 135 -2.03 0.30 18.61
CA GLN A 135 -1.33 1.35 17.87
C GLN A 135 -1.91 1.55 16.47
N LEU A 136 -2.29 0.45 15.81
CA LEU A 136 -2.95 0.46 14.51
C LEU A 136 -4.26 1.25 14.57
N GLN A 137 -5.16 0.91 15.49
CA GLN A 137 -6.43 1.63 15.68
C GLN A 137 -6.22 3.12 15.99
N ASN A 138 -5.26 3.44 16.86
CA ASN A 138 -4.94 4.84 17.20
C ASN A 138 -4.47 5.61 15.97
N SER A 139 -3.61 5.01 15.14
CA SER A 139 -3.21 5.62 13.88
C SER A 139 -4.35 5.70 12.87
N GLY A 140 -5.26 4.72 12.82
CA GLY A 140 -6.43 4.74 11.96
C GLY A 140 -7.40 5.87 12.28
N VAL A 141 -7.62 6.16 13.58
CA VAL A 141 -8.42 7.32 14.01
C VAL A 141 -7.78 8.63 13.55
N LYS A 142 -6.46 8.76 13.68
CA LYS A 142 -5.74 9.94 13.17
C LYS A 142 -5.87 10.07 11.66
N LEU A 143 -5.74 8.98 10.91
CA LEU A 143 -5.90 8.97 9.47
C LEU A 143 -7.29 9.39 9.01
N ILE A 144 -8.34 8.95 9.70
CA ILE A 144 -9.71 9.40 9.43
C ILE A 144 -9.80 10.92 9.57
N ASN A 145 -9.21 11.48 10.63
CA ASN A 145 -9.26 12.92 10.90
C ASN A 145 -8.41 13.73 9.90
N PHE A 146 -7.15 13.34 9.68
CA PHE A 146 -6.23 14.04 8.77
C PHE A 146 -6.68 13.92 7.31
N GLY A 147 -6.97 12.69 6.87
CA GLY A 147 -7.36 12.40 5.49
C GLY A 147 -8.79 12.83 5.16
N LYS A 148 -9.55 13.34 6.15
CA LYS A 148 -10.98 13.66 6.03
C LYS A 148 -11.74 12.51 5.36
N ILE A 149 -11.41 11.29 5.76
CA ILE A 149 -11.95 10.08 5.15
C ILE A 149 -13.46 10.08 5.36
N GLY A 150 -14.19 9.86 4.27
CA GLY A 150 -15.64 9.75 4.31
C GLY A 150 -16.13 8.54 5.12
N LYS A 151 -17.43 8.25 4.99
CA LYS A 151 -18.00 7.09 5.67
C LYS A 151 -17.34 5.80 5.17
N LEU A 152 -16.69 5.07 6.08
CA LEU A 152 -16.13 3.75 5.78
C LEU A 152 -17.24 2.75 5.44
N PRO A 153 -16.97 1.77 4.55
CA PRO A 153 -17.91 0.69 4.29
C PRO A 153 -18.22 -0.07 5.58
N PRO A 154 -19.48 -0.52 5.77
CA PRO A 154 -19.83 -1.33 6.93
C PRO A 154 -19.01 -2.61 6.94
N VAL A 155 -18.56 -3.02 8.14
CA VAL A 155 -17.86 -4.28 8.32
C VAL A 155 -18.91 -5.39 8.36
N THR A 156 -18.98 -6.21 7.30
CA THR A 156 -19.76 -7.44 7.32
C THR A 156 -19.16 -8.40 8.33
N LYS A 157 -20.00 -9.16 9.04
CA LYS A 157 -19.53 -10.19 9.97
C LYS A 157 -18.68 -11.22 9.21
N ILE A 158 -17.41 -11.34 9.58
CA ILE A 158 -16.48 -12.26 8.91
C ILE A 158 -16.60 -13.63 9.59
N ILE A 159 -16.81 -14.70 8.83
CA ILE A 159 -16.96 -16.05 9.40
C ILE A 159 -15.59 -16.75 9.40
N LEU A 160 -15.21 -17.35 10.53
CA LEU A 160 -13.91 -18.00 10.62
C LEU A 160 -14.00 -19.45 10.16
N ASP A 161 -13.20 -19.82 9.17
CA ASP A 161 -13.09 -21.21 8.70
C ASP A 161 -12.69 -22.16 9.84
N ALA A 162 -13.34 -23.33 9.91
CA ALA A 162 -13.12 -24.31 10.97
C ALA A 162 -11.73 -24.98 10.92
N ARG A 163 -11.02 -24.90 9.78
CA ARG A 163 -9.65 -25.40 9.59
C ARG A 163 -8.61 -24.49 10.22
N ILE A 164 -8.98 -23.26 10.57
CA ILE A 164 -8.11 -22.32 11.29
C ILE A 164 -8.12 -22.71 12.76
N ARG A 165 -6.93 -22.98 13.31
CA ARG A 165 -6.75 -23.56 14.65
C ARG A 165 -5.63 -22.86 15.43
N GLY A 166 -5.54 -23.17 16.71
CA GLY A 166 -4.46 -22.71 17.58
C GLY A 166 -4.47 -21.21 17.84
N ALA A 167 -3.29 -20.62 17.98
CA ALA A 167 -3.12 -19.22 18.35
C ALA A 167 -3.61 -18.25 17.26
N ILE A 168 -3.43 -18.59 15.97
CA ILE A 168 -4.00 -17.82 14.85
C ILE A 168 -5.51 -17.72 14.99
N ARG A 169 -6.19 -18.84 15.31
CA ARG A 169 -7.64 -18.83 15.46
C ARG A 169 -8.07 -17.82 16.52
N LYS A 170 -7.48 -17.90 17.71
CA LYS A 170 -7.78 -16.99 18.82
C LYS A 170 -7.56 -15.52 18.44
N GLU A 171 -6.50 -15.24 17.70
CA GLU A 171 -6.19 -13.89 17.24
C GLU A 171 -7.21 -13.38 16.21
N LEU A 172 -7.53 -14.17 15.19
CA LEU A 172 -8.49 -13.80 14.16
C LEU A 172 -9.93 -13.72 14.71
N GLU A 173 -10.33 -14.60 15.62
CA GLU A 173 -11.64 -14.51 16.30
C GLU A 173 -11.82 -13.17 17.01
N ARG A 174 -10.74 -12.62 17.55
CA ARG A 174 -10.76 -11.38 18.31
C ARG A 174 -10.63 -10.13 17.43
N ARG A 175 -9.90 -10.20 16.32
CA ARG A 175 -9.46 -8.98 15.60
C ARG A 175 -9.78 -8.92 14.12
N LYS A 176 -10.36 -9.95 13.49
CA LYS A 176 -10.65 -9.95 12.05
C LYS A 176 -11.43 -8.71 11.59
N GLU A 177 -12.49 -8.29 12.29
CA GLU A 177 -13.25 -7.08 11.93
C GLU A 177 -12.43 -5.81 12.11
N THR A 178 -11.66 -5.72 13.19
CA THR A 178 -10.75 -4.59 13.45
C THR A 178 -9.73 -4.46 12.33
N ILE A 179 -8.99 -5.52 12.02
CA ILE A 179 -7.94 -5.48 11.01
C ILE A 179 -8.52 -5.19 9.62
N TYR A 180 -9.69 -5.76 9.29
CA TYR A 180 -10.40 -5.42 8.07
C TYR A 180 -10.72 -3.91 8.00
N ARG A 181 -11.19 -3.33 9.10
CA ARG A 181 -11.46 -1.89 9.20
C ARG A 181 -10.19 -1.06 9.01
N GLU A 182 -9.08 -1.44 9.63
CA GLU A 182 -7.81 -0.71 9.50
C GLU A 182 -7.23 -0.80 8.08
N ILE A 183 -7.31 -1.96 7.43
CA ILE A 183 -6.97 -2.09 5.98
C ILE A 183 -7.88 -1.17 5.15
N SER A 184 -9.17 -1.08 5.48
CA SER A 184 -10.11 -0.19 4.78
C SER A 184 -9.80 1.29 4.99
N ILE A 185 -9.37 1.69 6.20
CA ILE A 185 -8.91 3.06 6.47
C ILE A 185 -7.72 3.39 5.59
N GLN A 186 -6.72 2.50 5.53
CA GLN A 186 -5.55 2.72 4.68
C GLN A 186 -5.92 2.82 3.20
N GLU A 187 -6.90 2.01 2.74
CA GLU A 187 -7.40 2.06 1.36
C GLU A 187 -7.99 3.44 1.03
N GLU A 188 -8.86 3.94 1.89
CA GLU A 188 -9.50 5.24 1.67
C GLU A 188 -8.49 6.39 1.82
N SER A 189 -7.56 6.34 2.78
CA SER A 189 -6.49 7.32 2.88
C SER A 189 -5.61 7.36 1.63
N LEU A 190 -5.24 6.18 1.10
CA LEU A 190 -4.46 6.10 -0.14
C LEU A 190 -5.27 6.60 -1.34
N LYS A 191 -6.58 6.40 -1.41
CA LYS A 191 -7.42 6.99 -2.47
C LYS A 191 -7.40 8.51 -2.44
N VAL A 192 -7.51 9.12 -1.25
CA VAL A 192 -7.44 10.58 -1.08
C VAL A 192 -6.07 11.09 -1.52
N LEU A 193 -4.99 10.48 -1.04
CA LEU A 193 -3.62 10.85 -1.42
C LEU A 193 -3.38 10.68 -2.93
N SER A 194 -3.80 9.54 -3.48
CA SER A 194 -3.66 9.22 -4.91
C SER A 194 -4.31 10.29 -5.79
N LYS A 195 -5.53 10.73 -5.44
CA LYS A 195 -6.22 11.77 -6.17
C LYS A 195 -5.47 13.11 -6.12
N SER A 196 -4.99 13.50 -4.93
CA SER A 196 -4.17 14.71 -4.79
C SER A 196 -2.91 14.63 -5.64
N MET A 197 -2.21 13.49 -5.60
CA MET A 197 -0.98 13.28 -6.37
C MET A 197 -1.22 13.29 -7.88
N GLU A 198 -2.31 12.69 -8.36
CA GLU A 198 -2.65 12.74 -9.80
C GLU A 198 -2.87 14.18 -10.28
N ASP A 199 -3.46 15.04 -9.45
CA ASP A 199 -3.63 16.46 -9.76
C ASP A 199 -2.31 17.23 -9.64
N ASP A 200 -1.51 16.96 -8.60
CA ASP A 200 -0.21 17.58 -8.38
C ASP A 200 0.77 17.26 -9.52
N ILE A 201 0.83 16.00 -9.98
CA ILE A 201 1.68 15.58 -11.12
C ILE A 201 1.28 16.31 -12.41
N LYS A 202 -0.03 16.46 -12.70
CA LYS A 202 -0.49 17.19 -13.88
C LYS A 202 -0.05 18.66 -13.83
N VAL A 203 -0.25 19.31 -12.68
CA VAL A 203 0.15 20.70 -12.49
C VAL A 203 1.66 20.84 -12.60
N MET A 204 2.42 20.02 -11.88
CA MET A 204 3.89 20.01 -11.92
C MET A 204 4.41 19.87 -13.35
N ARG A 205 3.84 18.93 -14.13
CA ARG A 205 4.18 18.74 -15.54
C ARG A 205 3.94 19.99 -16.37
N ASP A 206 2.77 20.60 -16.27
CA ASP A 206 2.44 21.78 -17.07
C ASP A 206 3.38 22.96 -16.75
N LEU A 207 3.72 23.12 -15.46
CA LEU A 207 4.65 24.14 -15.00
C LEU A 207 6.10 23.86 -15.44
N GLN A 208 6.56 22.61 -15.33
CA GLN A 208 7.88 22.19 -15.81
C GLN A 208 8.01 22.35 -17.32
N LYS A 209 6.99 21.94 -18.09
CA LYS A 209 6.95 22.13 -19.54
C LYS A 209 7.07 23.61 -19.89
N TYR A 210 6.35 24.48 -19.19
CA TYR A 210 6.49 25.92 -19.41
C TYR A 210 7.91 26.39 -19.06
N ARG A 211 8.41 26.08 -17.86
CA ARG A 211 9.69 26.57 -17.33
C ARG A 211 10.92 26.07 -18.10
N LEU A 212 10.92 24.80 -18.48
CA LEU A 212 12.09 24.09 -19.02
C LEU A 212 12.06 23.96 -20.55
N VAL A 213 10.89 24.05 -21.19
CA VAL A 213 10.78 23.86 -22.65
C VAL A 213 10.31 25.12 -23.34
N ILE A 214 9.16 25.68 -22.93
CA ILE A 214 8.55 26.83 -23.62
C ILE A 214 9.34 28.12 -23.34
N LYS A 215 9.68 28.39 -22.07
CA LYS A 215 10.35 29.62 -21.68
C LYS A 215 11.73 29.78 -22.34
N PRO A 216 12.63 28.77 -22.36
CA PRO A 216 13.89 28.89 -23.09
C PRO A 216 13.67 29.19 -24.57
N LEU A 217 12.73 28.50 -25.22
CA LEU A 217 12.40 28.70 -26.64
C LEU A 217 11.96 30.14 -26.97
N LEU A 218 11.30 30.82 -26.02
CA LEU A 218 10.77 32.17 -26.23
C LEU A 218 11.71 33.30 -25.76
N GLN A 219 12.59 33.03 -24.80
CA GLN A 219 13.29 34.09 -24.05
C GLN A 219 14.82 33.95 -24.03
N ALA A 220 15.38 32.80 -24.40
CA ALA A 220 16.82 32.63 -24.41
C ALA A 220 17.43 33.19 -25.70
N GLU A 221 18.53 33.95 -25.56
CA GLU A 221 19.28 34.45 -26.72
C GLU A 221 19.95 33.31 -27.51
N ASN A 222 20.39 32.25 -26.81
CA ASN A 222 20.92 31.02 -27.39
C ASN A 222 20.42 29.82 -26.56
N ILE A 223 20.11 28.71 -27.24
CA ILE A 223 19.64 27.47 -26.63
C ILE A 223 20.56 26.34 -27.09
N ASP A 224 20.94 25.44 -26.17
CA ASP A 224 21.52 24.16 -26.53
C ASP A 224 20.40 23.26 -27.07
N GLU A 225 20.39 23.06 -28.39
CA GLU A 225 19.31 22.33 -29.07
C GLU A 225 19.20 20.87 -28.61
N ASP A 226 20.33 20.22 -28.34
CA ASP A 226 20.36 18.81 -27.95
C ASP A 226 19.83 18.63 -26.53
N ASP A 227 20.28 19.45 -25.58
CA ASP A 227 19.78 19.44 -24.19
C ASP A 227 18.28 19.79 -24.12
N TRP A 228 17.83 20.74 -24.96
CA TRP A 228 16.43 21.11 -25.04
C TRP A 228 15.56 19.96 -25.58
N ILE A 229 16.01 19.27 -26.64
CA ILE A 229 15.31 18.10 -27.20
C ILE A 229 15.26 16.98 -26.16
N GLU A 230 16.36 16.69 -25.47
CA GLU A 230 16.43 15.67 -24.41
C GLU A 230 15.46 16.00 -23.28
N THR A 231 15.49 17.23 -22.76
CA THR A 231 14.62 17.71 -21.69
C THR A 231 13.15 17.60 -22.08
N ARG A 232 12.79 18.02 -23.31
CA ARG A 232 11.43 17.90 -23.83
C ARG A 232 10.99 16.44 -23.93
N ASN A 233 11.85 15.57 -24.47
CA ASN A 233 11.53 14.15 -24.59
C ASN A 233 11.30 13.50 -23.22
N LYS A 234 12.17 13.81 -22.26
CA LYS A 234 12.05 13.32 -20.88
C LYS A 234 10.72 13.71 -20.24
N LEU A 235 10.32 14.99 -20.33
CA LEU A 235 9.05 15.48 -19.78
C LEU A 235 7.82 14.91 -20.49
N ILE A 236 7.91 14.52 -21.76
CA ILE A 236 6.78 13.90 -22.47
C ILE A 236 6.61 12.42 -22.06
N ILE A 237 7.71 11.73 -21.73
CA ILE A 237 7.73 10.26 -21.56
C ILE A 237 7.72 9.82 -20.08
N GLN A 238 8.26 10.60 -19.13
CA GLN A 238 8.43 10.17 -17.73
C GLN A 238 7.11 9.97 -16.94
N ASP A 239 6.01 10.60 -17.38
CA ASP A 239 4.85 10.88 -16.53
C ASP A 239 3.91 9.71 -16.27
N ASP A 240 3.77 8.79 -17.23
CA ASP A 240 2.85 7.66 -17.08
C ASP A 240 3.30 6.73 -15.94
N SER A 241 4.60 6.66 -15.68
CA SER A 241 5.18 5.69 -14.76
C SER A 241 4.81 5.92 -13.29
N VAL A 242 4.57 7.17 -12.86
CA VAL A 242 4.25 7.49 -11.45
C VAL A 242 2.75 7.27 -11.20
N ILE A 243 1.90 7.74 -12.11
CA ILE A 243 0.44 7.54 -12.04
C ILE A 243 0.09 6.04 -12.10
N LEU A 244 0.81 5.26 -12.92
CA LEU A 244 0.65 3.81 -12.96
C LEU A 244 0.99 3.17 -11.60
N THR A 245 2.08 3.57 -10.96
CA THR A 245 2.48 3.04 -9.65
C THR A 245 1.44 3.33 -8.56
N ILE A 246 0.88 4.54 -8.54
CA ILE A 246 -0.18 4.94 -7.60
C ILE A 246 -1.43 4.06 -7.81
N ASN A 247 -1.84 3.89 -9.07
CA ASN A 247 -3.02 3.09 -9.40
C ASN A 247 -2.83 1.61 -9.07
N GLN A 248 -1.63 1.06 -9.25
CA GLN A 248 -1.28 -0.29 -8.82
C GLN A 248 -1.32 -0.46 -7.30
N ALA A 249 -0.83 0.52 -6.53
CA ALA A 249 -0.90 0.47 -5.06
C ALA A 249 -2.36 0.43 -4.57
N LYS A 250 -3.22 1.29 -5.13
CA LYS A 250 -4.67 1.31 -4.85
C LYS A 250 -5.32 -0.04 -5.18
N GLY A 251 -5.04 -0.59 -6.35
CA GLY A 251 -5.55 -1.90 -6.76
C GLY A 251 -5.09 -3.03 -5.84
N SER A 252 -3.80 -3.04 -5.51
CA SER A 252 -3.18 -4.06 -4.65
C SER A 252 -3.75 -4.02 -3.22
N LEU A 253 -4.05 -2.84 -2.68
CA LEU A 253 -4.67 -2.74 -1.36
C LEU A 253 -6.13 -3.22 -1.35
N GLY A 254 -6.87 -2.91 -2.41
CA GLY A 254 -8.22 -3.46 -2.62
C GLY A 254 -8.20 -4.99 -2.67
N GLU A 255 -7.24 -5.58 -3.38
CA GLU A 255 -7.08 -7.05 -3.44
C GLU A 255 -6.59 -7.63 -2.10
N LEU A 256 -5.65 -6.96 -1.39
CA LEU A 256 -5.19 -7.37 -0.07
C LEU A 256 -6.36 -7.52 0.90
N LYS A 257 -7.29 -6.55 0.88
CA LYS A 257 -8.50 -6.58 1.71
C LYS A 257 -9.39 -7.77 1.40
N GLN A 258 -9.60 -8.08 0.11
CA GLN A 258 -10.41 -9.22 -0.30
C GLN A 258 -9.74 -10.56 0.03
N ILE A 259 -8.43 -10.66 -0.15
CA ILE A 259 -7.66 -11.86 0.18
C ILE A 259 -7.59 -12.07 1.69
N PHE A 260 -7.54 -11.00 2.48
CA PHE A 260 -7.64 -11.10 3.93
C PHE A 260 -8.95 -11.81 4.34
N ILE A 261 -10.10 -11.35 3.83
CA ILE A 261 -11.39 -12.03 4.08
C ILE A 261 -11.35 -13.48 3.58
N ALA A 262 -10.98 -13.69 2.31
CA ALA A 262 -10.97 -15.03 1.72
C ALA A 262 -10.05 -15.99 2.47
N SER A 263 -8.94 -15.50 3.04
CA SER A 263 -8.04 -16.31 3.87
C SER A 263 -8.76 -16.78 5.14
N ILE A 264 -9.50 -15.88 5.81
CA ILE A 264 -10.23 -16.09 7.07
C ILE A 264 -11.44 -17.00 6.87
N GLU A 265 -12.14 -16.85 5.75
CA GLU A 265 -13.33 -17.63 5.40
C GLU A 265 -12.99 -18.96 4.72
N GLY A 266 -11.70 -19.21 4.43
CA GLY A 266 -11.24 -20.45 3.82
C GLY A 266 -11.58 -20.58 2.33
N GLU A 267 -11.94 -19.47 1.70
CA GLU A 267 -12.24 -19.33 0.28
C GLU A 267 -10.99 -19.00 -0.55
N LEU A 268 -9.84 -18.76 0.10
CA LEU A 268 -8.60 -18.45 -0.56
C LEU A 268 -8.03 -19.67 -1.31
N THR A 269 -8.00 -19.59 -2.63
CA THR A 269 -7.34 -20.58 -3.47
C THR A 269 -5.85 -20.28 -3.61
N SER A 270 -5.02 -21.32 -3.73
CA SER A 270 -3.58 -21.12 -3.97
C SER A 270 -3.30 -20.37 -5.27
N LYS A 271 -4.15 -20.52 -6.30
CA LYS A 271 -4.06 -19.75 -7.55
C LYS A 271 -4.24 -18.25 -7.29
N ARG A 272 -5.27 -17.87 -6.52
CA ARG A 272 -5.53 -16.45 -6.18
C ARG A 272 -4.41 -15.88 -5.31
N LEU A 273 -3.96 -16.62 -4.30
CA LEU A 273 -2.85 -16.19 -3.44
C LEU A 273 -1.55 -16.00 -4.23
N ASN A 274 -1.19 -16.94 -5.11
CA ASN A 274 0.02 -16.83 -5.93
C ASN A 274 -0.06 -15.64 -6.90
N LYS A 275 -1.23 -15.39 -7.49
CA LYS A 275 -1.45 -14.20 -8.33
C LYS A 275 -1.19 -12.91 -7.54
N PHE A 276 -1.75 -12.81 -6.35
CA PHE A 276 -1.56 -11.63 -5.51
C PHE A 276 -0.10 -11.43 -5.05
N ILE A 277 0.60 -12.51 -4.72
CA ILE A 277 2.03 -12.47 -4.41
C ILE A 277 2.81 -11.93 -5.62
N GLN A 278 2.51 -12.42 -6.82
CA GLN A 278 3.15 -11.95 -8.04
C GLN A 278 2.88 -10.46 -8.27
N GLU A 279 1.62 -10.01 -8.16
CA GLU A 279 1.25 -8.60 -8.33
C GLU A 279 1.94 -7.70 -7.29
N THR A 280 2.01 -8.15 -6.03
CA THR A 280 2.69 -7.41 -4.96
C THR A 280 4.20 -7.32 -5.19
N ASN A 281 4.83 -8.38 -5.69
CA ASN A 281 6.25 -8.36 -6.03
C ASN A 281 6.53 -7.43 -7.21
N SER A 282 5.72 -7.49 -8.28
CA SER A 282 5.83 -6.56 -9.41
C SER A 282 5.66 -5.11 -8.97
N PHE A 283 4.70 -4.83 -8.08
CA PHE A 283 4.53 -3.50 -7.49
C PHE A 283 5.77 -3.08 -6.69
N SER A 284 6.32 -3.98 -5.87
CA SER A 284 7.52 -3.74 -5.08
C SER A 284 8.71 -3.39 -5.98
N GLU A 285 8.93 -4.14 -7.05
CA GLU A 285 9.98 -3.89 -8.04
C GLU A 285 9.83 -2.52 -8.72
N LEU A 286 8.61 -2.15 -9.11
CA LEU A 286 8.32 -0.87 -9.75
C LEU A 286 8.61 0.35 -8.85
N VAL A 287 8.44 0.21 -7.55
CA VAL A 287 8.69 1.29 -6.59
C VAL A 287 10.15 1.30 -6.11
N LEU A 288 10.74 0.12 -5.86
CA LEU A 288 12.08 0.01 -5.26
C LEU A 288 13.21 0.16 -6.26
N ASN A 289 13.02 -0.21 -7.54
CA ASN A 289 14.05 -0.08 -8.58
C ASN A 289 14.12 1.34 -9.20
N LYS A 290 13.35 2.29 -8.68
CA LYS A 290 13.41 3.72 -9.07
C LYS A 290 14.37 4.56 -8.20
N LYS A 291 15.09 3.94 -7.26
CA LYS A 291 16.20 4.56 -6.50
C LYS A 291 17.53 4.22 -7.14
#